data_AF-A0A849ILK7-F1
#
_entry.id   AF-A0A849ILK7-F1
#
_cell.length_a   1.000
_cell.length_b   1.000
_cell.length_c   1.000
_cell.angle_alpha   90.00
_cell.angle_beta   90.00
_cell.angle_gamma   90.00
#
_symmetry.space_group_name_H-M   'P 1'
#
loop_
_entity.id
_entity.type
_entity.pdbx_description
1 polymer ?
#
loop_
_entity_poly.entity_id
_entity_poly.type
_entity_poly.pdbx_seq_one_letter_code
_entity_poly.pdbx_strand_id
1 'polypeptide(L)'
;MVKTLAALILGLSISFASLAAPPGRAPQWDELSPQQRAVLAPVASQWNNFPEFQKRRLLGVAKRFPQLTPIQQKRVQSRLREWSRLTPEERSQARKNFRSLKKLPPDQRKAVKQKWLHNRESGSGHLRRHPKAHPAPIPASGVPPTTTSPAK
;
A
#
# COMPACT_ATOMS: atom_id res chain seq x y z
N MET A 1 16.83 -61.88 -16.24
CA MET A 1 16.62 -61.49 -17.65
C MET A 1 15.89 -60.16 -17.68
N VAL A 2 16.59 -59.11 -18.11
CA VAL A 2 16.07 -57.76 -18.34
C VAL A 2 15.13 -57.73 -19.54
N LYS A 3 14.02 -56.99 -19.44
CA LYS A 3 13.37 -56.28 -20.55
C LYS A 3 12.42 -55.22 -19.97
N THR A 4 12.91 -53.98 -20.03
CA THR A 4 12.21 -52.72 -19.78
C THR A 4 11.13 -52.47 -20.82
N LEU A 5 10.01 -51.86 -20.43
CA LEU A 5 9.12 -51.14 -21.34
C LEU A 5 8.97 -49.71 -20.83
N ALA A 6 9.59 -48.81 -21.58
CA ALA A 6 9.50 -47.37 -21.43
C ALA A 6 8.17 -46.89 -22.03
N ALA A 7 7.36 -46.20 -21.22
CA ALA A 7 6.24 -45.41 -21.73
C ALA A 7 6.70 -43.95 -21.83
N LEU A 8 6.96 -43.55 -23.08
CA LEU A 8 7.34 -42.22 -23.53
C LEU A 8 6.12 -41.28 -23.41
N ILE A 9 6.04 -40.46 -22.37
CA ILE A 9 5.04 -39.37 -22.30
C ILE A 9 5.63 -38.16 -23.02
N LEU A 10 5.11 -37.95 -24.23
CA LEU A 10 5.45 -36.87 -25.14
C LEU A 10 4.90 -35.53 -24.62
N GLY A 11 5.81 -34.57 -24.44
CA GLY A 11 5.65 -33.16 -24.80
C GLY A 11 4.38 -32.41 -24.39
N LEU A 12 4.48 -31.62 -23.32
CA LEU A 12 4.05 -30.23 -23.37
C LEU A 12 4.86 -29.41 -22.34
N SER A 13 6.13 -29.17 -22.64
CA SER A 13 6.86 -28.10 -21.97
C SER A 13 6.26 -26.77 -22.45
N ILE A 14 5.27 -26.27 -21.72
CA ILE A 14 4.88 -24.87 -21.81
C ILE A 14 6.08 -24.09 -21.27
N SER A 15 7.03 -23.77 -22.16
CA SER A 15 8.02 -22.75 -21.89
C SER A 15 7.27 -21.45 -21.71
N PHE A 16 6.94 -21.14 -20.46
CA PHE A 16 6.41 -19.86 -20.07
C PHE A 16 7.52 -18.85 -20.33
N ALA A 17 7.50 -18.22 -21.51
CA ALA A 17 8.34 -17.08 -21.80
C ALA A 17 8.02 -16.03 -20.73
N SER A 18 8.92 -15.88 -19.76
CA SER A 18 8.90 -14.72 -18.89
C SER A 18 9.18 -13.54 -19.79
N LEU A 19 8.13 -12.79 -20.16
CA LEU A 19 8.27 -11.44 -20.67
C LEU A 19 8.95 -10.64 -19.55
N ALA A 20 10.27 -10.62 -19.58
CA ALA A 20 11.05 -9.74 -18.74
C ALA A 20 10.76 -8.32 -19.24
N ALA A 21 10.15 -7.51 -18.37
CA ALA A 21 9.85 -6.11 -18.66
C ALA A 21 11.10 -5.37 -19.16
N PRO A 22 10.97 -4.42 -20.10
CA PRO A 22 12.09 -3.67 -20.64
C PRO A 22 12.90 -2.97 -19.54
N PRO A 23 14.23 -2.93 -19.66
CA PRO A 23 15.10 -2.39 -18.63
C PRO A 23 14.79 -0.91 -18.40
N GLY A 24 14.22 -0.60 -17.23
CA GLY A 24 13.88 0.77 -16.82
C GLY A 24 12.53 0.88 -16.14
N ARG A 25 11.55 0.07 -16.55
CA ARG A 25 10.17 0.11 -16.01
C ARG A 25 9.82 -1.22 -15.34
N ALA A 26 9.14 -1.16 -14.20
CA ALA A 26 8.57 -2.34 -13.57
C ALA A 26 7.37 -2.85 -14.40
N PRO A 27 7.20 -4.18 -14.49
CA PRO A 27 6.14 -4.81 -15.28
C PRO A 27 4.75 -4.29 -14.90
N GLN A 28 3.89 -4.18 -15.91
CA GLN A 28 2.44 -4.07 -15.70
C GLN A 28 1.88 -5.36 -15.10
N TRP A 29 0.64 -5.31 -14.60
CA TRP A 29 0.03 -6.45 -13.92
C TRP A 29 0.03 -7.74 -14.77
N ASP A 30 -0.24 -7.61 -16.07
CA ASP A 30 -0.35 -8.73 -17.01
C ASP A 30 1.01 -9.34 -17.38
N GLU A 31 2.09 -8.57 -17.22
CA GLU A 31 3.48 -8.99 -17.48
C GLU A 31 4.10 -9.73 -16.28
N LEU A 32 3.39 -9.79 -15.15
CA LEU A 32 3.85 -10.49 -13.95
C LEU A 32 3.83 -12.02 -14.15
N SER A 33 4.82 -12.70 -13.57
CA SER A 33 4.81 -14.16 -13.56
C SER A 33 3.58 -14.71 -12.80
N PRO A 34 3.08 -15.92 -13.12
CA PRO A 34 1.93 -16.50 -12.42
C PRO A 34 2.12 -16.53 -10.90
N GLN A 35 3.34 -16.84 -10.45
CA GLN A 35 3.70 -16.84 -9.04
C GLN A 35 3.65 -15.43 -8.42
N GLN A 36 4.16 -14.41 -9.12
CA GLN A 36 4.09 -13.04 -8.65
C GLN A 36 2.65 -12.55 -8.54
N ARG A 37 1.81 -12.87 -9.54
CA ARG A 37 0.37 -12.55 -9.53
C ARG A 37 -0.34 -13.21 -8.35
N ALA A 38 -0.04 -14.47 -8.05
CA ALA A 38 -0.64 -15.16 -6.91
C ALA A 38 -0.29 -14.48 -5.56
N VAL A 39 0.97 -14.07 -5.36
CA VAL A 39 1.38 -13.40 -4.13
C VAL A 39 0.81 -11.98 -4.03
N LEU A 40 0.81 -11.25 -5.14
CA LEU A 40 0.43 -9.84 -5.21
C LEU A 40 -1.06 -9.63 -5.51
N ALA A 41 -1.86 -10.70 -5.60
CA ALA A 41 -3.30 -10.64 -5.88
C ALA A 41 -4.06 -9.60 -5.04
N PRO A 42 -3.79 -9.40 -3.72
CA PRO A 42 -4.50 -8.40 -2.95
C PRO A 42 -4.35 -6.96 -3.47
N VAL A 43 -3.25 -6.64 -4.15
CA VAL A 43 -2.94 -5.30 -4.66
C VAL A 43 -3.09 -5.19 -6.18
N ALA A 44 -3.70 -6.18 -6.84
CA ALA A 44 -3.84 -6.25 -8.29
C ALA A 44 -4.46 -4.99 -8.90
N SER A 45 -5.61 -4.55 -8.36
CA SER A 45 -6.40 -3.43 -8.88
C SER A 45 -5.66 -2.08 -8.89
N GLN A 46 -4.63 -1.94 -8.06
CA GLN A 46 -3.88 -0.69 -7.89
C GLN A 46 -2.43 -0.82 -8.38
N TRP A 47 -2.03 -2.00 -8.85
CA TRP A 47 -0.66 -2.30 -9.23
C TRP A 47 -0.11 -1.29 -10.25
N ASN A 48 -0.87 -1.03 -11.32
CA ASN A 48 -0.44 -0.15 -12.40
C ASN A 48 -0.24 1.31 -11.94
N ASN A 49 -0.95 1.72 -10.89
CA ASN A 49 -0.88 3.06 -10.29
C ASN A 49 0.24 3.22 -9.25
N PHE A 50 1.00 2.15 -8.95
CA PHE A 50 2.11 2.24 -8.02
C PHE A 50 3.33 2.94 -8.63
N PRO A 51 4.04 3.76 -7.83
CA PRO A 51 5.36 4.27 -8.21
C PRO A 51 6.33 3.12 -8.48
N GLU A 52 7.24 3.32 -9.42
CA GLU A 52 8.20 2.31 -9.88
C GLU A 52 9.04 1.70 -8.74
N PHE A 53 9.51 2.52 -7.81
CA PHE A 53 10.19 2.06 -6.60
C PHE A 53 9.35 1.07 -5.79
N GLN A 54 8.05 1.34 -5.64
CA GLN A 54 7.15 0.51 -4.85
C GLN A 54 6.87 -0.83 -5.55
N LYS A 55 6.66 -0.81 -6.88
CA LYS A 55 6.55 -2.03 -7.68
C LYS A 55 7.78 -2.91 -7.51
N ARG A 56 8.99 -2.35 -7.69
CA ARG A 56 10.27 -3.08 -7.53
C ARG A 56 10.40 -3.72 -6.14
N ARG A 57 10.04 -2.99 -5.07
CA ARG A 57 10.08 -3.52 -3.70
C ARG A 57 9.12 -4.70 -3.53
N LEU A 58 7.89 -4.60 -4.04
CA LEU A 58 6.89 -5.67 -3.96
C LEU A 58 7.28 -6.90 -4.79
N LEU A 59 7.90 -6.71 -5.97
CA LEU A 59 8.47 -7.81 -6.75
C LEU A 59 9.58 -8.54 -5.99
N GLY A 60 10.42 -7.80 -5.27
CA GLY A 60 11.43 -8.38 -4.38
C GLY A 60 10.81 -9.25 -3.27
N VAL A 61 9.70 -8.81 -2.69
CA VAL A 61 8.94 -9.60 -1.70
C VAL A 61 8.36 -10.86 -2.35
N ALA A 62 7.72 -10.72 -3.52
CA ALA A 62 7.11 -11.84 -4.23
C ALA A 62 8.15 -12.91 -4.63
N LYS A 63 9.37 -12.50 -5.01
CA LYS A 63 10.48 -13.40 -5.33
C LYS A 63 10.91 -14.25 -4.13
N ARG A 64 10.94 -13.66 -2.92
CA ARG A 64 11.35 -14.35 -1.69
C ARG A 64 10.21 -15.11 -1.01
N PHE A 65 8.96 -14.84 -1.39
CA PHE A 65 7.78 -15.39 -0.73
C PHE A 65 7.75 -16.93 -0.57
N PRO A 66 8.15 -17.75 -1.58
CA PRO A 66 8.17 -19.20 -1.42
C PRO A 66 9.20 -19.69 -0.39
N GLN A 67 10.25 -18.91 -0.13
CA GLN A 67 11.31 -19.24 0.82
C GLN A 67 10.93 -18.87 2.27
N LEU A 68 9.80 -18.20 2.45
CA LEU A 68 9.31 -17.79 3.77
C LEU A 68 8.57 -18.93 4.47
N THR A 69 8.63 -18.94 5.80
CA THR A 69 7.83 -19.87 6.60
C THR A 69 6.33 -19.56 6.46
N PRO A 70 5.42 -20.52 6.73
CA PRO A 70 3.97 -20.30 6.61
C PRO A 70 3.47 -19.10 7.44
N ILE A 71 4.05 -18.87 8.63
CA ILE A 71 3.71 -17.72 9.48
C ILE A 71 4.13 -16.40 8.82
N GLN A 72 5.33 -16.36 8.23
CA GLN A 72 5.81 -15.18 7.51
C GLN A 72 4.98 -14.90 6.25
N GLN A 73 4.61 -15.94 5.50
CA GLN A 73 3.73 -15.84 4.34
C GLN A 73 2.36 -15.24 4.73
N LYS A 74 1.75 -15.73 5.81
CA LYS A 74 0.49 -15.16 6.35
C LYS A 74 0.65 -13.68 6.70
N ARG A 75 1.77 -13.29 7.32
CA ARG A 75 2.05 -11.88 7.67
C ARG A 75 2.16 -11.00 6.43
N VAL A 76 2.87 -11.46 5.39
CA VAL A 76 2.97 -10.74 4.11
C VAL A 76 1.59 -10.57 3.48
N GLN A 77 0.80 -11.65 3.41
CA GLN A 77 -0.56 -11.61 2.86
C GLN A 77 -1.48 -10.65 3.62
N SER A 78 -1.45 -10.66 4.95
CA SER A 78 -2.23 -9.71 5.76
C SER A 78 -1.81 -8.26 5.54
N ARG A 79 -0.50 -7.99 5.40
CA ARG A 79 -0.02 -6.64 5.08
C ARG A 79 -0.42 -6.19 3.69
N LEU A 80 -0.39 -7.09 2.69
CA LEU A 80 -0.83 -6.76 1.32
C LEU A 80 -2.32 -6.44 1.28
N ARG A 81 -3.16 -7.18 2.01
CA ARG A 81 -4.58 -6.86 2.16
C ARG A 81 -4.81 -5.52 2.86
N GLU A 82 -3.99 -5.20 3.85
CA GLU A 82 -4.12 -3.92 4.53
C GLU A 82 -3.68 -2.76 3.64
N TRP A 83 -2.61 -2.98 2.90
CA TRP A 83 -2.14 -2.02 1.92
C TRP A 83 -3.12 -1.84 0.77
N SER A 84 -3.85 -2.88 0.38
CA SER A 84 -4.79 -2.76 -0.72
C SER A 84 -5.95 -1.83 -0.38
N ARG A 85 -6.25 -1.67 0.92
CA ARG A 85 -7.22 -0.71 1.43
C ARG A 85 -6.70 0.73 1.42
N LEU A 86 -5.39 0.95 1.40
CA LEU A 86 -4.78 2.29 1.31
C LEU A 86 -4.74 2.77 -0.15
N THR A 87 -5.77 3.50 -0.56
CA THR A 87 -5.95 4.02 -1.92
C THR A 87 -4.86 5.04 -2.31
N PRO A 88 -4.55 5.18 -3.61
CA PRO A 88 -3.69 6.26 -4.11
C PRO A 88 -4.18 7.66 -3.72
N GLU A 89 -5.50 7.86 -3.70
CA GLU A 89 -6.18 9.06 -3.21
C GLU A 89 -5.82 9.38 -1.76
N GLU A 90 -5.92 8.40 -0.85
CA GLU A 90 -5.55 8.60 0.56
C GLU A 90 -4.08 8.97 0.72
N ARG A 91 -3.19 8.39 -0.12
CA ARG A 91 -1.77 8.78 -0.12
C ARG A 91 -1.57 10.19 -0.67
N SER A 92 -2.36 10.61 -1.66
CA SER A 92 -2.36 11.97 -2.17
C SER A 92 -2.82 12.98 -1.12
N GLN A 93 -3.89 12.66 -0.41
CA GLN A 93 -4.41 13.46 0.70
C GLN A 93 -3.42 13.53 1.85
N ALA A 94 -2.79 12.41 2.23
CA ALA A 94 -1.74 12.40 3.25
C ALA A 94 -0.56 13.31 2.87
N ARG A 95 -0.12 13.30 1.59
CA ARG A 95 0.90 14.22 1.08
C ARG A 95 0.46 15.68 1.14
N LYS A 96 -0.79 15.98 0.78
CA LYS A 96 -1.36 17.34 0.89
C LYS A 96 -1.36 17.80 2.36
N ASN A 97 -1.89 16.97 3.26
CA ASN A 97 -1.93 17.25 4.69
C ASN A 97 -0.53 17.48 5.27
N PHE A 98 0.44 16.65 4.90
CA PHE A 98 1.83 16.82 5.33
C PHE A 98 2.41 18.16 4.85
N ARG A 99 2.19 18.54 3.58
CA ARG A 99 2.65 19.84 3.06
C ARG A 99 2.01 21.00 3.82
N SER A 100 0.72 20.92 4.12
CA SER A 100 0.01 21.95 4.91
C SER A 100 0.57 22.03 6.32
N LEU A 101 0.78 20.90 7.01
CA LEU A 101 1.36 20.86 8.34
C LEU A 101 2.79 21.43 8.37
N LYS A 102 3.60 21.15 7.35
CA LYS A 102 4.98 21.66 7.26
C LYS A 102 5.03 23.20 7.16
N LYS A 103 3.99 23.83 6.59
CA LYS A 103 3.87 25.29 6.48
C LYS A 103 3.45 25.96 7.79
N LEU A 104 2.95 25.20 8.78
CA LEU A 104 2.50 25.77 10.05
C LEU A 104 3.70 26.21 10.93
N PRO A 105 3.55 27.27 11.74
CA PRO A 105 4.48 27.61 12.79
C PRO A 105 4.74 26.41 13.73
N PRO A 106 5.95 26.33 14.34
CA PRO A 106 6.34 25.19 15.17
C PRO A 106 5.36 24.91 16.32
N ASP A 107 4.79 25.95 16.95
CA ASP A 107 3.87 25.77 18.07
C ASP A 107 2.50 25.22 17.64
N GLN A 108 2.02 25.61 16.46
CA GLN A 108 0.81 25.03 15.87
C GLN A 108 1.03 23.56 15.46
N ARG A 109 2.22 23.22 14.94
CA ARG A 109 2.59 21.81 14.67
C ARG A 109 2.60 20.97 15.94
N LYS A 110 3.13 21.51 17.05
CA LYS A 110 3.10 20.84 18.35
C LYS A 110 1.65 20.59 18.80
N ALA A 111 0.77 21.59 18.70
CA ALA A 111 -0.63 21.44 19.08
C ALA A 111 -1.34 20.34 18.27
N VAL A 112 -1.13 20.29 16.95
CA VAL A 112 -1.68 19.22 16.10
C VAL A 112 -1.14 17.85 16.51
N LYS A 113 0.17 17.74 16.78
CA LYS A 113 0.80 16.50 17.25
C LYS A 113 0.20 16.03 18.58
N GLN A 114 0.01 16.94 19.54
CA GLN A 114 -0.58 16.61 20.84
C GLN A 114 -2.02 16.13 20.71
N LYS A 115 -2.85 16.82 19.92
CA LYS A 115 -4.23 16.36 19.62
C LYS A 115 -4.25 14.98 18.98
N TRP A 116 -3.33 14.70 18.08
CA TRP A 116 -3.23 13.38 17.44
C TRP A 116 -2.82 12.28 18.43
N LEU A 117 -1.84 12.54 19.31
CA LEU A 117 -1.41 11.60 20.34
C LEU A 117 -2.54 11.31 21.35
N HIS A 118 -3.17 12.36 21.86
CA HIS A 118 -4.30 12.24 22.77
C HIS A 118 -5.42 11.41 22.16
N ASN A 119 -5.82 11.69 20.92
CA ASN A 119 -6.85 10.91 20.26
C ASN A 119 -6.47 9.42 20.15
N ARG A 120 -5.18 9.11 19.90
CA ARG A 120 -4.71 7.71 19.83
C ARG A 120 -4.75 7.01 21.19
N GLU A 121 -4.46 7.71 22.27
CA GLU A 121 -4.42 7.19 23.64
C GLU A 121 -5.83 7.01 24.21
N SER A 122 -6.72 7.96 23.96
CA SER A 122 -8.12 7.91 24.43
C SER A 122 -8.97 6.84 23.75
N GLY A 123 -8.40 6.03 22.84
CA GLY A 123 -9.15 5.03 22.05
C GLY A 123 -10.16 5.63 21.06
N SER A 124 -10.45 6.94 21.16
CA SER A 124 -11.20 7.76 20.20
C SER A 124 -10.49 7.90 18.85
N GLY A 125 -9.22 7.49 18.79
CA GLY A 125 -8.41 7.41 17.59
C GLY A 125 -8.85 6.22 16.77
N HIS A 126 -9.74 6.47 15.81
CA HIS A 126 -10.15 5.50 14.78
C HIS A 126 -8.96 4.83 14.03
N LEU A 127 -7.71 5.27 14.26
CA LEU A 127 -6.48 4.74 13.65
C LEU A 127 -6.02 3.38 14.21
N ARG A 128 -6.84 2.67 14.98
CA ARG A 128 -6.68 1.21 15.21
C ARG A 128 -7.98 0.46 14.94
N ARG A 129 -8.16 0.13 13.65
CA ARG A 129 -8.80 -1.07 13.04
C ARG A 129 -9.39 -0.63 11.68
N HIS A 130 -8.66 -0.84 10.59
CA HIS A 130 -9.13 -0.61 9.21
C HIS A 130 -10.47 -1.35 8.96
N PRO A 131 -11.42 -0.94 8.08
CA PRO A 131 -11.42 0.02 6.95
C PRO A 131 -12.57 1.08 7.01
N LYS A 132 -12.58 2.06 6.11
CA LYS A 132 -13.54 3.21 6.02
C LYS A 132 -13.37 4.32 7.08
N ALA A 133 -12.23 4.97 7.05
CA ALA A 133 -12.20 6.31 7.59
C ALA A 133 -11.36 7.20 6.70
N HIS A 134 -12.11 7.95 5.89
CA HIS A 134 -11.63 9.15 5.27
C HIS A 134 -10.79 9.93 6.29
N PRO A 135 -9.55 10.36 5.98
CA PRO A 135 -9.03 11.50 6.67
C PRO A 135 -10.01 12.63 6.33
N ALA A 136 -10.86 13.03 7.29
CA ALA A 136 -11.60 14.25 7.14
C ALA A 136 -10.59 15.31 6.68
N PRO A 137 -10.87 16.07 5.60
CA PRO A 137 -10.06 17.23 5.29
C PRO A 137 -9.98 18.02 6.59
N ILE A 138 -8.76 18.40 6.99
CA ILE A 138 -8.59 19.33 8.11
C ILE A 138 -9.53 20.49 7.79
N PRO A 139 -10.56 20.77 8.60
CA PRO A 139 -11.44 21.88 8.30
C PRO A 139 -10.56 23.12 8.28
N ALA A 140 -10.50 23.77 7.11
CA ALA A 140 -9.99 25.12 6.99
C ALA A 140 -11.05 26.08 7.56
N SER A 141 -11.36 25.96 8.84
CA SER A 141 -12.28 26.83 9.60
C SER A 141 -11.83 26.82 11.07
N GLY A 142 -11.46 27.92 11.70
CA GLY A 142 -11.48 29.30 11.27
C GLY A 142 -10.40 30.13 11.96
N VAL A 143 -9.85 31.05 11.19
CA VAL A 143 -9.45 32.35 11.71
C VAL A 143 -10.72 32.99 12.28
N PRO A 144 -10.74 33.51 13.52
CA PRO A 144 -11.89 34.26 13.99
C PRO A 144 -12.02 35.54 13.16
N PRO A 145 -13.21 35.92 12.65
CA PRO A 145 -13.40 37.31 12.25
C PRO A 145 -13.28 38.16 13.51
N THR A 146 -12.22 38.96 13.60
CA THR A 146 -12.24 40.15 14.45
C THR A 146 -13.26 41.11 13.86
N THR A 147 -14.04 41.78 14.72
CA THR A 147 -14.58 43.16 14.59
C THR A 147 -15.96 43.32 15.27
N THR A 148 -15.93 44.07 16.39
CA THR A 148 -16.90 45.10 16.79
C THR A 148 -18.13 44.73 17.64
N SER A 149 -17.97 45.00 18.94
CA SER A 149 -18.99 45.56 19.84
C SER A 149 -19.56 46.87 19.25
N PRO A 150 -20.86 47.16 19.34
CA PRO A 150 -21.27 48.08 20.41
C PRO A 150 -22.60 47.72 21.08
N ALA A 151 -22.73 48.27 22.27
CA ALA A 151 -23.92 48.28 23.12
C ALA A 151 -25.12 48.98 22.47
N LYS A 152 -26.33 48.52 22.84
CA LYS A 152 -27.37 49.36 23.43
C LYS A 152 -28.24 48.52 24.34
#